data_AF-A0A254RX10-F1
#
_entry.id   AF-A0A254RX10-F1
#
_cell.length_a   1.000
_cell.length_b   1.000
_cell.length_c   1.000
_cell.angle_alpha   90.00
_cell.angle_beta   90.00
_cell.angle_gamma   90.00
#
_symmetry.space_group_name_H-M   'P 1'
#
loop_
_entity.id
_entity.type
_entity.pdbx_description
1 polymer ?
#
loop_
_entity_poly.entity_id
_entity_poly.type
_entity_poly.pdbx_seq_one_letter_code
_entity_poly.pdbx_strand_id
1 'polypeptide(L)'
;MCILALFLASVLFGCKKDESVILRSNPVPPPKDTVVIVPVDTVPAPADTVVDSVETPVDTVPAVDTVAPVPPPKVEAKPISKKKITLITSQKKSNNSAVDSLALLPVPTEPDSAMVALCSDVGENEFCDLRDGKRYDIVVIGRQTWFRRNLAYEAEGSWCPNDQEENCTLYGRLYQWSSANSCPEGWHLPTMRDFTILHDYVLKKNAGQEGVGTSLKTIVGWNDDDMGEVPVGTNRYGFGAKPAGYRDNRGLYVSVGDEANFWTSHEIIGENRASYWNLYYGNQDFIGSYVGLKTSAMSVRCIKD
;
A
#
# COMPACT_ATOMS: atom_id res chain seq x y z
N MET A 1 -53.55 54.51 -37.32
CA MET A 1 -52.20 54.02 -37.70
C MET A 1 -52.36 52.67 -38.38
N CYS A 2 -51.60 52.47 -39.46
CA CYS A 2 -51.73 51.57 -40.60
C CYS A 2 -52.49 50.23 -40.51
N ILE A 3 -53.19 49.97 -41.62
CA ILE A 3 -54.02 48.85 -42.04
C ILE A 3 -53.17 47.95 -42.96
N LEU A 4 -53.28 46.61 -42.90
CA LEU A 4 -53.61 45.72 -44.04
C LEU A 4 -53.50 44.23 -43.68
N ALA A 5 -54.55 43.50 -44.04
CA ALA A 5 -54.63 42.04 -44.13
C ALA A 5 -53.94 41.53 -45.41
N LEU A 6 -53.54 40.25 -45.44
CA LEU A 6 -53.58 39.41 -46.66
C LEU A 6 -53.47 37.90 -46.34
N PHE A 7 -54.33 37.16 -47.04
CA PHE A 7 -54.56 35.71 -47.07
C PHE A 7 -53.38 34.93 -47.69
N LEU A 8 -53.21 33.65 -47.32
CA LEU A 8 -53.40 32.47 -48.20
C LEU A 8 -52.91 31.15 -47.57
N ALA A 9 -53.75 30.13 -47.73
CA ALA A 9 -53.45 28.72 -47.50
C ALA A 9 -52.49 28.16 -48.57
N SER A 10 -51.72 27.11 -48.26
CA SER A 10 -51.79 25.81 -48.96
C SER A 10 -50.74 24.82 -48.48
N VAL A 11 -51.26 23.62 -48.25
CA VAL A 11 -50.66 22.29 -48.10
C VAL A 11 -49.57 22.00 -49.14
N LEU A 12 -48.49 21.32 -48.76
CA LEU A 12 -47.89 20.24 -49.56
C LEU A 12 -47.19 19.21 -48.65
N PHE A 13 -47.79 18.01 -48.63
CA PHE A 13 -47.23 16.75 -48.14
C PHE A 13 -45.97 16.38 -48.93
N GLY A 14 -44.93 15.94 -48.23
CA GLY A 14 -43.74 15.30 -48.81
C GLY A 14 -43.43 13.98 -48.10
N CYS A 15 -43.55 12.89 -48.85
CA CYS A 15 -43.52 11.49 -48.42
C CYS A 15 -42.21 11.00 -47.78
N LYS A 16 -42.38 9.99 -46.92
CA LYS A 16 -41.40 8.99 -46.46
C LYS A 16 -40.43 8.51 -47.55
N LYS A 17 -39.19 8.21 -47.15
CA LYS A 17 -38.36 7.19 -47.79
C LYS A 17 -37.58 6.37 -46.75
N ASP A 18 -37.49 5.10 -47.08
CA ASP A 18 -37.21 3.94 -46.26
C ASP A 18 -35.80 3.84 -45.66
N GLU A 19 -35.78 3.01 -44.61
CA GLU A 19 -34.66 2.38 -43.95
C GLU A 19 -33.62 1.79 -44.92
N SER A 20 -32.33 1.95 -44.58
CA SER A 20 -31.30 1.02 -45.01
C SER A 20 -30.46 0.61 -43.79
N VAL A 21 -30.69 -0.64 -43.38
CA VAL A 21 -29.94 -1.38 -42.37
C VAL A 21 -28.58 -1.74 -42.98
N ILE A 22 -27.51 -1.11 -42.49
CA ILE A 22 -26.14 -1.50 -42.84
C ILE A 22 -25.72 -2.66 -41.92
N LEU A 23 -25.82 -3.88 -42.43
CA LEU A 23 -25.19 -5.06 -41.84
C LEU A 23 -23.67 -4.92 -41.97
N ARG A 24 -23.00 -4.56 -40.87
CA ARG A 24 -21.54 -4.69 -40.76
C ARG A 24 -21.22 -6.15 -40.42
N SER A 25 -20.55 -6.83 -41.34
CA SER A 25 -20.00 -8.16 -41.13
C SER A 25 -18.85 -8.11 -40.11
N ASN A 26 -18.90 -9.00 -39.12
CA ASN A 26 -17.81 -9.22 -38.17
C ASN A 26 -16.62 -9.91 -38.89
N PRO A 27 -15.37 -9.52 -38.63
CA PRO A 27 -14.20 -10.16 -39.23
C PRO A 27 -14.00 -11.58 -38.65
N VAL A 28 -13.86 -12.55 -39.55
CA VAL A 28 -13.58 -13.97 -39.26
C VAL A 28 -12.10 -14.13 -38.89
N PRO A 29 -11.75 -14.78 -37.76
CA PRO A 29 -10.36 -15.06 -37.40
C PRO A 29 -9.75 -16.16 -38.29
N PRO A 30 -8.45 -16.07 -38.67
CA PRO A 30 -7.79 -17.08 -39.49
C PRO A 30 -7.51 -18.39 -38.72
N PRO A 31 -7.45 -19.54 -39.41
CA PRO A 31 -7.27 -20.85 -38.79
C PRO A 31 -5.86 -21.04 -38.19
N LYS A 32 -5.81 -21.78 -37.08
CA LYS A 32 -4.59 -22.26 -36.43
C LYS A 32 -3.99 -23.43 -37.22
N ASP A 33 -2.67 -23.56 -37.08
CA ASP A 33 -1.81 -24.69 -37.44
C ASP A 33 -1.22 -24.72 -38.86
N THR A 34 -0.05 -24.07 -39.00
CA THR A 34 0.99 -24.54 -39.92
C THR A 34 2.35 -24.43 -39.24
N VAL A 35 2.90 -25.58 -38.85
CA VAL A 35 4.28 -25.74 -38.38
C VAL A 35 5.21 -25.63 -39.59
N VAL A 36 6.00 -24.56 -39.67
CA VAL A 36 7.09 -24.43 -40.65
C VAL A 36 8.40 -24.74 -39.93
N ILE A 37 8.99 -25.88 -40.27
CA ILE A 37 10.35 -26.25 -39.89
C ILE A 37 11.30 -25.42 -40.77
N VAL A 38 12.08 -24.53 -40.17
CA VAL A 38 13.16 -23.80 -40.84
C VAL A 38 14.48 -24.50 -40.51
N PRO A 39 15.35 -24.79 -41.49
CA PRO A 39 16.63 -25.46 -41.24
C PRO A 39 17.61 -24.56 -40.49
N VAL A 40 18.43 -25.19 -39.64
CA VAL A 40 19.53 -24.58 -38.88
C VAL A 40 20.70 -24.34 -39.83
N ASP A 41 20.97 -23.06 -40.14
CA ASP A 41 22.21 -22.65 -40.79
C ASP A 41 23.25 -22.22 -39.75
N THR A 42 24.43 -22.78 -39.94
CA THR A 42 25.66 -22.64 -39.16
C THR A 42 26.20 -21.21 -39.17
N VAL A 43 26.52 -20.68 -37.99
CA VAL A 43 27.23 -19.40 -37.81
C VAL A 43 28.74 -19.59 -38.04
N PRO A 44 29.40 -18.83 -38.93
CA PRO A 44 30.85 -18.78 -39.00
C PRO A 44 31.41 -17.77 -37.98
N ALA A 45 32.54 -18.12 -37.36
CA ALA A 45 33.30 -17.28 -36.44
C ALA A 45 33.86 -16.03 -37.15
N PRO A 46 33.94 -14.86 -36.48
CA PRO A 46 34.65 -13.72 -37.03
C PRO A 46 36.17 -13.84 -36.80
N ALA A 47 36.91 -13.53 -37.85
CA ALA A 47 38.36 -13.48 -37.91
C ALA A 47 38.95 -12.23 -37.23
N ASP A 48 40.18 -12.40 -36.74
CA ASP A 48 41.04 -11.38 -36.15
C ASP A 48 41.32 -10.21 -37.09
N THR A 49 41.14 -8.99 -36.59
CA THR A 49 41.75 -7.79 -37.17
C THR A 49 42.52 -7.03 -36.10
N VAL A 50 43.83 -6.99 -36.30
CA VAL A 50 44.82 -6.14 -35.64
C VAL A 50 44.43 -4.67 -35.83
N VAL A 51 44.39 -3.90 -34.73
CA VAL A 51 44.31 -2.44 -34.79
C VAL A 51 45.41 -1.83 -33.94
N ASP A 52 46.07 -0.88 -34.57
CA ASP A 52 47.30 -0.20 -34.23
C ASP A 52 47.17 0.72 -33.01
N SER A 53 48.33 0.99 -32.39
CA SER A 53 48.48 1.75 -31.15
C SER A 53 48.34 3.25 -31.42
N VAL A 54 47.39 3.91 -30.75
CA VAL A 54 47.37 5.37 -30.62
C VAL A 54 47.11 5.72 -29.16
N GLU A 55 48.14 6.27 -28.52
CA GLU A 55 48.05 6.89 -27.19
C GLU A 55 47.14 8.13 -27.26
N THR A 56 46.20 8.24 -26.32
CA THR A 56 45.43 9.46 -26.07
C THR A 56 45.53 9.86 -24.59
N PRO A 57 45.42 11.17 -24.28
CA PRO A 57 46.00 11.77 -23.08
C PRO A 57 45.20 11.50 -21.82
N VAL A 58 45.90 11.54 -20.69
CA VAL A 58 45.35 11.53 -19.33
C VAL A 58 44.59 12.84 -19.09
N ASP A 59 43.27 12.80 -19.18
CA ASP A 59 42.41 13.89 -18.70
C ASP A 59 42.22 13.76 -17.18
N THR A 60 42.84 14.70 -16.47
CA THR A 60 42.59 14.98 -15.06
C THR A 60 41.13 15.40 -14.86
N VAL A 61 40.37 14.59 -14.13
CA VAL A 61 39.02 14.93 -13.65
C VAL A 61 39.13 16.07 -12.62
N PRO A 62 38.51 17.24 -12.83
CA PRO A 62 38.41 18.25 -11.78
C PRO A 62 37.41 17.79 -10.71
N ALA A 63 37.76 18.08 -9.44
CA ALA A 63 36.93 17.77 -8.28
C ALA A 63 35.52 18.35 -8.44
N VAL A 64 34.51 17.49 -8.24
CA VAL A 64 33.12 17.93 -8.08
C VAL A 64 33.00 18.60 -6.72
N ASP A 65 32.76 19.91 -6.73
CA ASP A 65 32.39 20.67 -5.55
C ASP A 65 31.11 20.07 -4.94
N THR A 66 31.26 19.51 -3.75
CA THR A 66 30.13 19.06 -2.93
C THR A 66 29.33 20.28 -2.50
N VAL A 67 28.21 20.54 -3.18
CA VAL A 67 27.21 21.50 -2.69
C VAL A 67 26.56 20.90 -1.44
N ALA A 68 26.81 21.53 -0.29
CA ALA A 68 26.18 21.19 0.97
C ALA A 68 24.64 21.27 0.86
N PRO A 69 23.88 20.37 1.52
CA PRO A 69 22.43 20.41 1.47
C PRO A 69 21.89 21.74 2.02
N VAL A 70 21.03 22.37 1.22
CA VAL A 70 20.32 23.60 1.61
C VAL A 70 19.40 23.28 2.80
N PRO A 71 19.55 23.95 3.95
CA PRO A 71 18.66 23.72 5.09
C PRO A 71 17.24 24.20 4.75
N PRO A 72 16.18 23.48 5.17
CA PRO A 72 14.80 23.90 4.95
C PRO A 72 14.50 25.23 5.67
N PRO A 73 13.60 26.07 5.11
CA PRO A 73 13.32 27.39 5.65
C PRO A 73 12.70 27.30 7.06
N LYS A 74 13.20 28.14 7.97
CA LYS A 74 12.66 28.29 9.33
C LYS A 74 11.23 28.81 9.27
N VAL A 75 10.26 27.96 9.61
CA VAL A 75 8.89 28.38 9.88
C VAL A 75 8.84 28.93 11.31
N GLU A 76 8.66 30.25 11.43
CA GLU A 76 8.39 30.91 12.70
C GLU A 76 7.00 30.50 13.21
N ALA A 77 6.97 29.82 14.36
CA ALA A 77 5.74 29.53 15.07
C ALA A 77 5.21 30.79 15.77
N LYS A 78 4.02 31.27 15.37
CA LYS A 78 3.27 32.29 16.12
C LYS A 78 2.78 31.75 17.47
N PRO A 79 2.80 32.55 18.56
CA PRO A 79 2.51 32.07 19.90
C PRO A 79 1.00 31.88 20.10
N ILE A 80 0.59 30.68 20.53
CA ILE A 80 -0.79 30.40 20.96
C ILE A 80 -0.88 30.51 22.49
N SER A 81 -1.90 31.26 22.92
CA SER A 81 -2.22 31.64 24.29
C SER A 81 -2.48 30.43 25.22
N LYS A 82 -1.81 30.42 26.38
CA LYS A 82 -1.94 29.40 27.43
C LYS A 82 -3.29 29.57 28.15
N LYS A 83 -4.21 28.62 28.01
CA LYS A 83 -5.34 28.47 28.94
C LYS A 83 -5.02 27.41 30.01
N LYS A 84 -5.13 27.85 31.26
CA LYS A 84 -4.86 27.12 32.51
C LYS A 84 -5.95 26.06 32.72
N ILE A 85 -5.57 24.78 32.71
CA ILE A 85 -6.46 23.66 33.08
C ILE A 85 -6.17 23.27 34.53
N THR A 86 -7.19 23.37 35.37
CA THR A 86 -7.17 23.07 36.80
C THR A 86 -7.24 21.57 37.02
N LEU A 87 -6.21 21.00 37.65
CA LEU A 87 -6.18 19.61 38.13
C LEU A 87 -7.19 19.43 39.26
N ILE A 88 -8.08 18.44 39.14
CA ILE A 88 -8.90 17.94 40.24
C ILE A 88 -8.30 16.59 40.65
N THR A 89 -7.62 16.57 41.79
CA THR A 89 -7.00 15.38 42.38
C THR A 89 -8.06 14.56 43.14
N SER A 90 -8.33 13.33 42.72
CA SER A 90 -9.07 12.35 43.51
C SER A 90 -8.08 11.42 44.20
N GLN A 91 -7.98 11.53 45.53
CA GLN A 91 -7.17 10.67 46.38
C GLN A 91 -7.89 9.35 46.63
N LYS A 92 -7.27 8.22 46.29
CA LYS A 92 -7.68 6.89 46.79
C LYS A 92 -6.56 6.32 47.67
N LYS A 93 -6.91 6.11 48.94
CA LYS A 93 -6.03 5.64 50.02
C LYS A 93 -5.45 4.25 49.73
N SER A 94 -4.14 4.09 49.89
CA SER A 94 -3.50 2.79 50.02
C SER A 94 -3.49 2.34 51.49
N ASN A 95 -3.85 1.10 51.75
CA ASN A 95 -3.44 0.38 52.97
C ASN A 95 -2.74 -0.90 52.52
N ASN A 96 -1.49 -1.09 52.95
CA ASN A 96 -0.70 -2.31 52.78
C ASN A 96 -0.81 -3.21 54.03
N SER A 97 -0.88 -4.52 53.81
CA SER A 97 -0.42 -5.61 54.71
C SER A 97 -0.68 -6.94 53.97
N ALA A 98 0.33 -7.62 53.39
CA ALA A 98 1.01 -8.82 53.93
C ALA A 98 0.06 -10.02 54.13
N VAL A 99 0.25 -11.26 53.67
CA VAL A 99 1.42 -12.04 53.21
C VAL A 99 0.92 -13.35 52.55
N ASP A 100 1.78 -13.93 51.69
CA ASP A 100 2.06 -15.36 51.48
C ASP A 100 0.92 -16.35 51.13
N SER A 101 0.90 -16.78 49.87
CA SER A 101 0.59 -18.15 49.48
C SER A 101 1.04 -18.36 48.03
N LEU A 102 2.07 -19.18 47.87
CA LEU A 102 2.57 -19.67 46.59
C LEU A 102 1.51 -20.62 45.98
N ALA A 103 0.48 -20.04 45.35
CA ALA A 103 -0.48 -20.79 44.55
C ALA A 103 0.14 -21.03 43.16
N LEU A 104 0.30 -22.31 42.81
CA LEU A 104 0.57 -22.76 41.45
C LEU A 104 -0.42 -22.06 40.50
N LEU A 105 0.12 -21.24 39.60
CA LEU A 105 -0.68 -20.57 38.57
C LEU A 105 -1.32 -21.66 37.69
N PRO A 106 -2.63 -21.60 37.40
CA PRO A 106 -3.25 -22.53 36.48
C PRO A 106 -2.60 -22.40 35.09
N VAL A 107 -2.27 -23.56 34.53
CA VAL A 107 -1.87 -23.79 33.13
C VAL A 107 -2.86 -23.09 32.19
N PRO A 108 -2.42 -22.54 31.03
CA PRO A 108 -3.20 -21.59 30.24
C PRO A 108 -4.60 -22.12 29.94
N THR A 109 -5.58 -21.29 30.25
CA THR A 109 -6.99 -21.47 29.91
C THR A 109 -7.14 -21.79 28.43
N GLU A 110 -7.91 -22.82 28.12
CA GLU A 110 -8.50 -23.08 26.80
C GLU A 110 -8.87 -21.75 26.11
N PRO A 111 -8.77 -21.66 24.76
CA PRO A 111 -9.15 -20.45 24.05
C PRO A 111 -10.54 -20.01 24.49
N ASP A 112 -10.70 -18.71 24.76
CA ASP A 112 -11.97 -18.15 25.23
C ASP A 112 -13.10 -18.66 24.33
N SER A 113 -14.02 -19.43 24.91
CA SER A 113 -15.08 -20.11 24.16
C SER A 113 -15.95 -19.12 23.38
N ALA A 114 -15.99 -17.84 23.79
CA ALA A 114 -16.64 -16.78 23.03
C ALA A 114 -15.89 -16.44 21.74
N MET A 115 -14.55 -16.37 21.76
CA MET A 115 -13.74 -16.09 20.57
C MET A 115 -13.76 -17.25 19.58
N VAL A 116 -13.73 -18.49 20.08
CA VAL A 116 -13.90 -19.68 19.25
C VAL A 116 -15.27 -19.67 18.54
N ALA A 117 -16.34 -19.27 19.23
CA ALA A 117 -17.66 -19.14 18.63
C ALA A 117 -17.74 -18.01 17.58
N LEU A 118 -17.06 -16.87 17.79
CA LEU A 118 -16.99 -15.79 16.79
C LEU A 118 -16.25 -16.22 15.52
N CYS A 119 -15.28 -17.12 15.66
CA CYS A 119 -14.44 -17.62 14.58
C CYS A 119 -14.88 -19.00 14.04
N SER A 120 -16.07 -19.51 14.38
CA SER A 120 -16.48 -20.87 14.00
C SER A 120 -16.95 -21.03 12.54
N ASP A 121 -17.28 -19.93 11.87
CA ASP A 121 -17.84 -19.90 10.51
C ASP A 121 -16.96 -19.05 9.57
N VAL A 122 -15.65 -19.33 9.57
CA VAL A 122 -14.67 -18.63 8.73
C VAL A 122 -14.70 -19.22 7.32
N GLY A 123 -14.85 -18.34 6.33
CA GLY A 123 -14.86 -18.74 4.92
C GLY A 123 -13.48 -19.12 4.39
N GLU A 124 -13.43 -19.77 3.22
CA GLU A 124 -12.17 -20.26 2.61
C GLU A 124 -11.11 -19.17 2.36
N ASN A 125 -11.52 -17.92 2.16
CA ASN A 125 -10.63 -16.77 1.91
C ASN A 125 -10.61 -15.77 3.08
N GLU A 126 -10.83 -16.27 4.28
CA GLU A 126 -10.86 -15.44 5.48
C GLU A 126 -10.02 -16.08 6.59
N PHE A 127 -9.49 -15.24 7.46
CA PHE A 127 -8.83 -15.61 8.69
C PHE A 127 -9.50 -14.88 9.85
N CYS A 128 -9.76 -15.58 10.95
CA CYS A 128 -10.27 -14.98 12.18
C CYS A 128 -9.21 -15.07 13.28
N ASP A 129 -8.87 -13.92 13.85
CA ASP A 129 -7.90 -13.81 14.92
C ASP A 129 -8.57 -14.15 16.25
N LEU A 130 -8.25 -15.32 16.81
CA LEU A 130 -8.84 -15.80 18.07
C LEU A 130 -8.50 -14.93 19.29
N ARG A 131 -7.56 -13.98 19.16
CA ARG A 131 -7.18 -13.08 20.24
C ARG A 131 -8.18 -11.95 20.45
N ASP A 132 -8.88 -11.52 19.40
CA ASP A 132 -9.80 -10.37 19.43
C ASP A 132 -11.08 -10.54 18.58
N GLY A 133 -11.25 -11.69 17.93
CA GLY A 133 -12.38 -12.01 17.06
C GLY A 133 -12.38 -11.25 15.73
N LYS A 134 -11.29 -10.53 15.39
CA LYS A 134 -11.24 -9.76 14.13
C LYS A 134 -11.04 -10.68 12.94
N ARG A 135 -11.81 -10.39 11.90
CA ARG A 135 -11.81 -11.15 10.64
C ARG A 135 -11.07 -10.38 9.55
N TYR A 136 -10.20 -11.09 8.85
CA TYR A 136 -9.33 -10.58 7.80
C TYR A 136 -9.54 -11.41 6.55
N ASP A 137 -9.90 -10.76 5.45
CA ASP A 137 -9.85 -11.40 4.14
C ASP A 137 -8.39 -11.66 3.77
N ILE A 138 -8.12 -12.80 3.15
CA ILE A 138 -6.78 -13.19 2.70
C ILE A 138 -6.74 -13.31 1.17
N VAL A 139 -5.54 -13.18 0.61
CA VAL A 139 -5.32 -13.33 -0.83
C VAL A 139 -3.99 -14.03 -1.11
N VAL A 140 -3.98 -14.91 -2.10
CA VAL A 140 -2.76 -15.55 -2.59
C VAL A 140 -2.21 -14.74 -3.75
N ILE A 141 -0.99 -14.24 -3.61
CA ILE A 141 -0.26 -13.52 -4.66
C ILE A 141 1.04 -14.27 -4.93
N GLY A 142 1.11 -14.93 -6.08
CA GLY A 142 2.20 -15.85 -6.39
C GLY A 142 2.18 -17.05 -5.43
N ARG A 143 3.17 -17.12 -4.53
CA ARG A 143 3.31 -18.18 -3.52
C ARG A 143 3.01 -17.72 -2.10
N GLN A 144 2.74 -16.43 -1.92
CA GLN A 144 2.55 -15.82 -0.60
C GLN A 144 1.06 -15.61 -0.34
N THR A 145 0.65 -15.85 0.91
CA THR A 145 -0.70 -15.53 1.37
C THR A 145 -0.65 -14.27 2.22
N TRP A 146 -1.41 -13.25 1.83
CA TRP A 146 -1.40 -11.92 2.45
C TRP A 146 -2.75 -11.57 3.05
N PHE A 147 -2.74 -10.83 4.16
CA PHE A 147 -3.95 -10.11 4.58
C PHE A 147 -4.30 -9.03 3.55
N ARG A 148 -5.59 -8.93 3.18
CA ARG A 148 -6.10 -7.87 2.30
C ARG A 148 -6.34 -6.54 3.02
N ARG A 149 -6.30 -6.55 4.36
CA ARG A 149 -6.36 -5.36 5.23
C ARG A 149 -5.14 -5.30 6.15
N ASN A 150 -4.80 -4.11 6.63
CA ASN A 150 -3.76 -3.97 7.66
C ASN A 150 -4.25 -4.61 8.96
N LEU A 151 -3.31 -5.10 9.78
CA LEU A 151 -3.60 -5.65 11.09
C LEU A 151 -4.28 -4.58 11.96
N ALA A 152 -5.35 -4.97 12.66
CA ALA A 152 -6.11 -4.07 13.54
C ALA A 152 -6.14 -4.57 14.99
N TYR A 153 -5.24 -5.47 15.36
CA TYR A 153 -5.08 -6.00 16.71
C TYR A 153 -4.62 -4.91 17.68
N GLU A 154 -5.34 -4.74 18.80
CA GLU A 154 -4.97 -3.74 19.79
C GLU A 154 -3.80 -4.23 20.64
N ALA A 155 -2.64 -3.60 20.45
CA ALA A 155 -1.44 -3.84 21.23
C ALA A 155 -0.95 -2.54 21.88
N GLU A 156 -0.19 -2.66 22.98
CA GLU A 156 0.56 -1.54 23.52
C GLU A 156 1.48 -0.95 22.43
N GLY A 157 1.56 0.37 22.33
CA GLY A 157 2.31 1.03 21.26
C GLY A 157 1.64 0.93 19.88
N SER A 158 0.30 0.81 19.84
CA SER A 158 -0.47 0.88 18.60
C SER A 158 -1.60 1.93 18.68
N TRP A 159 -1.90 2.58 17.56
CA TRP A 159 -2.90 3.65 17.48
C TRP A 159 -3.79 3.51 16.25
N CYS A 160 -5.03 4.00 16.37
CA CYS A 160 -5.83 4.31 15.19
C CYS A 160 -5.28 5.57 14.50
N PRO A 161 -5.23 5.62 13.16
CA PRO A 161 -4.85 6.85 12.47
C PRO A 161 -5.70 8.05 12.93
N ASN A 162 -5.05 9.18 13.20
CA ASN A 162 -5.67 10.41 13.73
C ASN A 162 -6.38 10.23 15.10
N ASP A 163 -6.08 9.18 15.87
CA ASP A 163 -6.75 8.85 17.13
C ASP A 163 -8.29 8.71 16.98
N GLN A 164 -8.76 8.24 15.82
CA GLN A 164 -10.18 8.01 15.53
C GLN A 164 -10.46 6.53 15.34
N GLU A 165 -11.42 5.97 16.10
CA GLU A 165 -11.74 4.53 16.07
C GLU A 165 -12.25 4.07 14.70
N GLU A 166 -12.97 4.93 13.99
CA GLU A 166 -13.44 4.67 12.64
C GLU A 166 -12.26 4.40 11.67
N ASN A 167 -11.13 5.08 11.90
CA ASN A 167 -9.93 4.88 11.09
C ASN A 167 -9.23 3.56 11.40
N CYS A 168 -9.38 3.00 12.60
CA CYS A 168 -8.93 1.63 12.88
C CYS A 168 -9.67 0.60 12.03
N THR A 169 -10.97 0.80 11.84
CA THR A 169 -11.80 -0.07 10.99
C THR A 169 -11.45 0.11 9.51
N LEU A 170 -11.24 1.36 9.08
CA LEU A 170 -10.97 1.68 7.68
C LEU A 170 -9.54 1.29 7.25
N TYR A 171 -8.54 1.65 8.04
CA TYR A 171 -7.12 1.58 7.69
C TYR A 171 -6.34 0.51 8.46
N GLY A 172 -6.91 -0.08 9.51
CA GLY A 172 -6.16 -0.84 10.51
C GLY A 172 -5.42 0.06 11.49
N ARG A 173 -4.54 -0.53 12.30
CA ARG A 173 -3.75 0.21 13.30
C ARG A 173 -2.34 0.51 12.80
N LEU A 174 -1.75 1.56 13.37
CA LEU A 174 -0.35 1.91 13.23
C LEU A 174 0.39 1.41 14.46
N TYR A 175 1.49 0.68 14.27
CA TYR A 175 2.26 0.04 15.34
C TYR A 175 3.66 0.64 15.41
N GLN A 176 4.11 0.96 16.61
CA GLN A 176 5.54 1.10 16.88
C GLN A 176 6.26 -0.19 16.51
N TRP A 177 7.54 -0.09 16.15
CA TRP A 177 8.27 -1.26 15.65
C TRP A 177 8.39 -2.37 16.70
N SER A 178 8.50 -2.03 17.99
CA SER A 178 8.46 -2.99 19.11
C SER A 178 7.17 -3.81 19.16
N SER A 179 6.08 -3.27 18.62
CA SER A 179 4.75 -3.88 18.61
C SER A 179 4.36 -4.35 17.19
N ALA A 180 5.23 -4.17 16.20
CA ALA A 180 4.93 -4.52 14.81
C ALA A 180 4.84 -6.04 14.61
N ASN A 181 5.54 -6.83 15.44
CA ASN A 181 5.43 -8.28 15.45
C ASN A 181 4.17 -8.77 16.21
N SER A 182 3.02 -8.20 15.89
CA SER A 182 1.71 -8.53 16.48
C SER A 182 0.86 -9.43 15.59
N CYS A 183 1.42 -9.95 14.49
CA CYS A 183 0.70 -10.90 13.63
C CYS A 183 0.30 -12.15 14.42
N PRO A 184 -0.90 -12.71 14.13
CA PRO A 184 -1.41 -13.88 14.85
C PRO A 184 -0.58 -15.13 14.54
N GLU A 185 -0.76 -16.18 15.34
CA GLU A 185 -0.02 -17.44 15.17
C GLU A 185 -0.16 -17.99 13.74
N GLY A 186 0.95 -18.48 13.19
CA GLY A 186 1.02 -18.94 11.80
C GLY A 186 1.12 -17.82 10.76
N TRP A 187 1.10 -16.56 11.19
CA TRP A 187 1.37 -15.37 10.39
C TRP A 187 2.56 -14.62 10.98
N HIS A 188 3.25 -13.82 10.17
CA HIS A 188 4.39 -13.05 10.63
C HIS A 188 4.41 -11.62 10.05
N LEU A 189 5.17 -10.76 10.73
CA LEU A 189 5.56 -9.46 10.19
C LEU A 189 6.45 -9.70 8.94
N PRO A 190 6.16 -9.05 7.80
CA PRO A 190 6.95 -9.24 6.58
C PRO A 190 8.42 -8.95 6.82
N THR A 191 9.29 -9.78 6.26
CA THR A 191 10.69 -9.47 6.06
C THR A 191 10.88 -8.56 4.84
N MET A 192 12.08 -8.04 4.65
CA MET A 192 12.45 -7.38 3.40
C MET A 192 12.26 -8.31 2.18
N ARG A 193 12.61 -9.59 2.34
CA ARG A 193 12.50 -10.60 1.27
C ARG A 193 11.06 -10.84 0.86
N ASP A 194 10.13 -10.80 1.81
CA ASP A 194 8.72 -11.06 1.54
C ASP A 194 8.13 -10.01 0.59
N PHE A 195 8.39 -8.73 0.87
CA PHE A 195 7.96 -7.66 -0.02
C PHE A 195 8.73 -7.65 -1.34
N THR A 196 10.02 -8.02 -1.37
CA THR A 196 10.75 -8.21 -2.64
C THR A 196 10.10 -9.28 -3.51
N ILE A 197 9.69 -10.41 -2.94
CA ILE A 197 9.01 -11.49 -3.69
C ILE A 197 7.67 -10.98 -4.25
N LEU A 198 6.89 -10.26 -3.45
CA LEU A 198 5.63 -9.65 -3.89
C LEU A 198 5.86 -8.67 -5.05
N HIS A 199 6.80 -7.75 -4.86
CA HIS A 199 7.17 -6.73 -5.85
C HIS A 199 7.58 -7.38 -7.17
N ASP A 200 8.53 -8.32 -7.14
CA ASP A 200 9.07 -8.96 -8.34
C ASP A 200 8.02 -9.81 -9.06
N TYR A 201 7.13 -10.47 -8.30
CA TYR A 201 5.99 -11.18 -8.87
C TYR A 201 5.09 -10.24 -9.65
N VAL A 202 4.69 -9.12 -9.04
CA VAL A 202 3.80 -8.13 -9.65
C VAL A 202 4.47 -7.48 -10.85
N LEU A 203 5.72 -7.04 -10.73
CA LEU A 203 6.50 -6.44 -11.81
C LEU A 203 6.54 -7.36 -13.04
N LYS A 204 6.87 -8.64 -12.82
CA LYS A 204 6.92 -9.65 -13.89
C LYS A 204 5.54 -9.90 -14.50
N LYS A 205 4.49 -9.98 -13.69
CA LYS A 205 3.12 -10.26 -14.15
C LYS A 205 2.48 -9.08 -14.89
N ASN A 206 2.84 -7.85 -14.51
CA ASN A 206 2.38 -6.65 -15.20
C ASN A 206 3.01 -6.49 -16.58
N ALA A 207 4.20 -7.06 -16.82
CA ALA A 207 4.90 -7.00 -18.11
C ALA A 207 4.98 -5.57 -18.69
N GLY A 208 5.22 -4.58 -17.82
CA GLY A 208 5.33 -3.15 -18.18
C GLY A 208 4.00 -2.43 -18.46
N GLN A 209 2.85 -3.10 -18.33
CA GLN A 209 1.53 -2.49 -18.59
C GLN A 209 1.05 -1.59 -17.45
N GLU A 210 1.57 -1.78 -16.23
CA GLU A 210 1.17 -1.08 -15.02
C GLU A 210 2.31 -1.12 -14.00
N GLY A 211 2.50 -0.03 -13.24
CA GLY A 211 3.47 0.01 -12.14
C GLY A 211 3.06 -0.87 -10.96
N VAL A 212 4.05 -1.42 -10.24
CA VAL A 212 3.81 -2.33 -9.12
C VAL A 212 2.94 -1.70 -8.05
N GLY A 213 3.25 -0.46 -7.68
CA GLY A 213 2.50 0.30 -6.69
C GLY A 213 1.07 0.56 -7.13
N THR A 214 0.85 0.96 -8.38
CA THR A 214 -0.50 1.13 -8.95
C THR A 214 -1.34 -0.15 -8.80
N SER A 215 -0.76 -1.32 -9.08
CA SER A 215 -1.46 -2.60 -8.94
C SER A 215 -1.81 -3.00 -7.51
N LEU A 216 -1.05 -2.53 -6.52
CA LEU A 216 -1.17 -2.92 -5.12
C LEU A 216 -2.04 -1.96 -4.30
N LYS A 217 -2.12 -0.69 -4.69
CA LYS A 217 -2.99 0.32 -4.08
C LYS A 217 -4.47 -0.05 -4.17
N THR A 218 -5.25 0.32 -3.16
CA THR A 218 -6.71 0.33 -3.27
C THR A 218 -7.19 1.30 -4.36
N ILE A 219 -8.36 1.02 -4.92
CA ILE A 219 -9.01 1.85 -5.95
C ILE A 219 -9.58 3.18 -5.42
N VAL A 220 -9.64 3.34 -4.10
CA VAL A 220 -10.20 4.52 -3.41
C VAL A 220 -9.38 4.86 -2.17
N GLY A 221 -9.53 6.10 -1.71
CA GLY A 221 -9.00 6.59 -0.44
C GLY A 221 -7.61 7.22 -0.52
N TRP A 222 -6.99 7.21 -1.71
CA TRP A 222 -5.78 7.97 -2.00
C TRP A 222 -6.17 9.39 -2.40
N ASN A 223 -5.39 10.37 -1.94
CA ASN A 223 -5.48 11.72 -2.50
C ASN A 223 -4.93 11.69 -3.92
N ASP A 224 -5.50 12.51 -4.78
CA ASP A 224 -5.07 12.63 -6.16
C ASP A 224 -4.04 13.76 -6.28
N ASP A 225 -3.12 13.65 -7.26
CA ASP A 225 -2.50 14.87 -7.76
C ASP A 225 -3.56 15.59 -8.59
N ASP A 226 -3.89 16.84 -8.28
CA ASP A 226 -4.90 17.61 -9.04
C ASP A 226 -4.57 17.75 -10.55
N MET A 227 -3.43 17.20 -10.98
CA MET A 227 -2.90 17.16 -12.34
C MET A 227 -3.30 15.90 -13.12
N GLY A 228 -3.77 14.84 -12.45
CA GLY A 228 -4.21 13.59 -13.08
C GLY A 228 -3.09 12.82 -13.80
N GLU A 229 -1.84 13.06 -13.43
CA GLU A 229 -0.69 12.44 -14.08
C GLU A 229 -0.39 11.05 -13.50
N VAL A 230 -0.84 10.79 -12.27
CA VAL A 230 -0.59 9.52 -11.60
C VAL A 230 -1.85 8.63 -11.62
N PRO A 231 -1.77 7.41 -12.18
CA PRO A 231 -2.90 6.51 -12.22
C PRO A 231 -3.42 6.17 -10.82
N VAL A 232 -4.75 6.18 -10.68
CA VAL A 232 -5.44 5.63 -9.51
C VAL A 232 -5.03 4.18 -9.29
N GLY A 233 -5.00 3.75 -8.03
CA GLY A 233 -4.76 2.35 -7.70
C GLY A 233 -5.77 1.44 -8.40
N THR A 234 -5.35 0.25 -8.83
CA THR A 234 -6.24 -0.71 -9.51
C THR A 234 -6.55 -1.93 -8.65
N ASN A 235 -5.79 -2.15 -7.58
CA ASN A 235 -5.90 -3.31 -6.70
C ASN A 235 -5.95 -4.65 -7.45
N ARG A 236 -5.25 -4.75 -8.59
CA ARG A 236 -5.35 -5.85 -9.55
C ARG A 236 -5.12 -7.23 -8.94
N TYR A 237 -4.29 -7.30 -7.89
CA TYR A 237 -3.93 -8.55 -7.20
C TYR A 237 -4.65 -8.74 -5.86
N GLY A 238 -5.54 -7.82 -5.47
CA GLY A 238 -6.32 -7.92 -4.24
C GLY A 238 -5.58 -7.57 -2.94
N PHE A 239 -4.34 -7.10 -3.01
CA PHE A 239 -3.52 -6.71 -1.85
C PHE A 239 -4.14 -5.57 -1.02
N GLY A 240 -4.74 -4.58 -1.68
CA GLY A 240 -5.53 -3.54 -1.04
C GLY A 240 -4.73 -2.64 -0.10
N ALA A 241 -3.62 -2.07 -0.57
CA ALA A 241 -2.88 -1.10 0.23
C ALA A 241 -3.68 0.20 0.40
N LYS A 242 -3.95 0.56 1.65
CA LYS A 242 -4.67 1.78 2.03
C LYS A 242 -3.71 2.82 2.57
N PRO A 243 -3.91 4.12 2.27
CA PRO A 243 -2.98 5.17 2.66
C PRO A 243 -3.23 5.64 4.11
N ALA A 244 -2.83 4.80 5.07
CA ALA A 244 -2.99 5.06 6.49
C ALA A 244 -2.02 6.13 7.05
N GLY A 245 -1.10 6.62 6.22
CA GLY A 245 -0.01 7.49 6.66
C GLY A 245 0.92 6.79 7.65
N TYR A 246 1.43 7.56 8.60
CA TYR A 246 2.18 7.07 9.75
C TYR A 246 2.02 8.03 10.94
N ARG A 247 2.40 7.57 12.13
CA ARG A 247 2.53 8.39 13.33
C ARG A 247 4.01 8.63 13.59
N ASP A 248 4.46 9.87 13.59
CA ASP A 248 5.86 10.19 13.84
C ASP A 248 6.27 9.96 15.31
N ASN A 249 7.56 10.08 15.60
CA ASN A 249 8.10 9.88 16.95
C ASN A 249 7.69 10.96 17.97
N ARG A 250 7.03 12.04 17.52
CA ARG A 250 6.44 13.09 18.38
C ARG A 250 4.95 12.84 18.62
N GLY A 251 4.39 11.82 17.96
CA GLY A 251 3.01 11.43 18.07
C GLY A 251 2.06 12.15 17.11
N LEU A 252 2.59 12.81 16.08
CA LEU A 252 1.79 13.46 15.05
C LEU A 252 1.48 12.47 13.93
N TYR A 253 0.25 12.54 13.41
CA TYR A 253 -0.16 11.78 12.24
C TYR A 253 0.20 12.54 10.96
N VAL A 254 0.83 11.85 10.02
CA VAL A 254 1.40 12.45 8.81
C VAL A 254 1.02 11.60 7.59
N SER A 255 0.79 12.26 6.45
CA SER A 255 0.54 11.64 5.14
C SER A 255 -0.65 10.66 5.09
N VAL A 256 -1.68 10.86 5.93
CA VAL A 256 -2.94 10.10 5.83
C VAL A 256 -3.65 10.49 4.54
N GLY A 257 -4.00 9.51 3.70
CA GLY A 257 -4.49 9.74 2.33
C GLY A 257 -3.38 9.74 1.27
N ASP A 258 -2.12 9.99 1.66
CA ASP A 258 -1.01 10.14 0.72
C ASP A 258 -0.06 8.94 0.69
N GLU A 259 0.10 8.25 1.82
CA GLU A 259 1.10 7.19 1.95
C GLU A 259 0.55 5.94 2.62
N ALA A 260 0.99 4.78 2.14
CA ALA A 260 0.88 3.51 2.86
C ALA A 260 2.28 3.02 3.24
N ASN A 261 2.58 3.04 4.54
CA ASN A 261 3.87 2.64 5.11
C ASN A 261 3.74 1.30 5.83
N PHE A 262 4.57 0.32 5.47
CA PHE A 262 4.54 -1.04 6.01
C PHE A 262 5.85 -1.41 6.66
N TRP A 263 5.82 -1.65 7.97
CA TRP A 263 7.01 -2.15 8.67
C TRP A 263 7.49 -3.48 8.11
N THR A 264 8.81 -3.67 8.14
CA THR A 264 9.42 -4.99 8.03
C THR A 264 10.05 -5.40 9.35
N SER A 265 10.32 -6.69 9.50
CA SER A 265 11.08 -7.25 10.63
C SER A 265 12.58 -6.95 10.57
N HIS A 266 13.07 -6.28 9.53
CA HIS A 266 14.49 -5.94 9.40
C HIS A 266 14.83 -4.67 10.20
N GLU A 267 15.65 -4.83 11.23
CA GLU A 267 16.23 -3.71 11.97
C GLU A 267 17.60 -3.29 11.44
N ILE A 268 17.94 -2.03 11.64
CA ILE A 268 19.28 -1.52 11.41
C ILE A 268 20.11 -1.73 12.67
N ILE A 269 21.12 -2.59 12.59
CA ILE A 269 21.94 -2.98 13.74
C ILE A 269 22.67 -1.76 14.30
N GLY A 270 22.56 -1.57 15.62
CA GLY A 270 23.20 -0.45 16.31
C GLY A 270 22.42 0.87 16.22
N GLU A 271 21.25 0.89 15.59
CA GLU A 271 20.43 2.09 15.41
C GLU A 271 19.01 1.93 15.98
N ASN A 272 18.40 3.07 16.33
CA ASN A 272 16.97 3.14 16.67
C ASN A 272 16.10 3.19 15.40
N ARG A 273 16.42 2.36 14.40
CA ARG A 273 15.78 2.37 13.08
C ARG A 273 15.47 0.97 12.57
N ALA A 274 14.42 0.87 11.78
CA ALA A 274 14.03 -0.33 11.07
C ALA A 274 13.58 -0.01 9.65
N SER A 275 13.63 -1.00 8.77
CA SER A 275 13.24 -0.84 7.37
C SER A 275 11.73 -0.96 7.20
N TYR A 276 11.20 -0.19 6.26
CA TYR A 276 9.80 -0.24 5.85
C TYR A 276 9.67 -0.09 4.34
N TRP A 277 8.52 -0.52 3.82
CA TRP A 277 8.15 -0.32 2.42
C TRP A 277 7.06 0.74 2.31
N ASN A 278 7.08 1.50 1.22
CA ASN A 278 6.19 2.64 1.00
C ASN A 278 5.50 2.59 -0.36
N LEU A 279 4.23 2.95 -0.35
CA LEU A 279 3.48 3.41 -1.51
C LEU A 279 3.12 4.89 -1.28
N TYR A 280 3.47 5.74 -2.23
CA TYR A 280 3.13 7.16 -2.24
C TYR A 280 2.09 7.43 -3.33
N TYR A 281 1.11 8.30 -3.05
CA TYR A 281 0.00 8.57 -3.98
C TYR A 281 0.50 8.92 -5.38
N GLY A 282 1.53 9.77 -5.47
CA GLY A 282 2.14 10.24 -6.72
C GLY A 282 3.18 9.30 -7.35
N ASN A 283 3.36 8.09 -6.83
CA ASN A 283 4.30 7.10 -7.40
C ASN A 283 3.58 5.83 -7.85
N GLN A 284 4.01 5.26 -8.97
CA GLN A 284 3.49 4.01 -9.52
C GLN A 284 4.22 2.77 -9.02
N ASP A 285 5.29 2.91 -8.23
CA ASP A 285 6.10 1.80 -7.74
C ASP A 285 5.92 1.52 -6.23
N PHE A 286 6.32 0.32 -5.79
CA PHE A 286 6.34 -0.10 -4.38
C PHE A 286 7.77 -0.19 -3.87
N ILE A 287 8.17 0.77 -3.03
CA ILE A 287 9.60 1.02 -2.76
C ILE A 287 10.01 0.50 -1.38
N GLY A 288 11.08 -0.28 -1.34
CA GLY A 288 11.61 -0.94 -0.13
C GLY A 288 12.90 -0.38 0.45
N SER A 289 13.33 0.84 0.09
CA SER A 289 14.62 1.41 0.50
C SER A 289 14.56 2.33 1.71
N TYR A 290 13.42 2.41 2.41
CA TYR A 290 13.22 3.37 3.49
C TYR A 290 13.55 2.82 4.88
N VAL A 291 13.99 3.72 5.76
CA VAL A 291 14.28 3.44 7.17
C VAL A 291 13.60 4.46 8.08
N GLY A 292 12.85 3.99 9.06
CA GLY A 292 12.08 4.80 10.00
C GLY A 292 12.57 4.63 11.43
N LEU A 293 12.30 5.62 12.29
CA LEU A 293 12.56 5.47 13.74
C LEU A 293 11.65 4.38 14.31
N LYS A 294 12.19 3.49 15.14
CA LYS A 294 11.39 2.42 15.78
C LYS A 294 10.28 2.95 16.69
N THR A 295 10.41 4.20 17.13
CA THR A 295 9.41 4.93 17.95
C THR A 295 8.27 5.56 17.13
N SER A 296 8.40 5.62 15.81
CA SER A 296 7.29 5.96 14.91
C SER A 296 6.36 4.75 14.74
N ALA A 297 5.11 4.98 14.36
CA ALA A 297 4.14 3.92 14.12
C ALA A 297 3.70 3.84 12.66
N MET A 298 3.73 2.64 12.08
CA MET A 298 3.35 2.37 10.68
C MET A 298 2.45 1.14 10.60
N SER A 299 1.85 0.89 9.45
CA SER A 299 0.95 -0.25 9.27
C SER A 299 1.72 -1.58 9.32
N VAL A 300 1.02 -2.63 9.74
CA VAL A 300 1.49 -4.02 9.66
C VAL A 300 0.60 -4.78 8.70
N ARG A 301 1.23 -5.52 7.78
CA ARG A 301 0.55 -6.33 6.77
C ARG A 301 0.99 -7.79 6.92
N CYS A 302 0.22 -8.58 7.66
CA CYS A 302 0.61 -9.95 7.97
C CYS A 302 0.64 -10.84 6.72
N ILE A 303 1.62 -11.73 6.70
CA ILE A 303 1.88 -12.69 5.64
C ILE A 303 2.06 -14.09 6.22
N LYS A 304 1.79 -15.09 5.40
CA LYS A 304 2.12 -16.49 5.59
C LYS A 304 2.70 -17.07 4.30
N ASP A 305 3.80 -17.81 4.42
CA ASP A 305 4.50 -18.49 3.34
C ASP A 305 4.59 -20.03 3.52
#